data_AF-A0A935MLT7-F1
#
_entry.id   AF-A0A935MLT7-F1
#
_cell.length_a   1.000
_cell.length_b   1.000
_cell.length_c   1.000
_cell.angle_alpha   90.00
_cell.angle_beta   90.00
_cell.angle_gamma   90.00
#
_symmetry.space_group_name_H-M   'P 1'
#
loop_
_entity.id
_entity.type
_entity.pdbx_description
1 polymer ?
#
loop_
_entity_poly.entity_id
_entity_poly.type
_entity_poly.pdbx_seq_one_letter_code
_entity_poly.pdbx_strand_id
1 'polypeptide(L)'
;MCFHHAFTILNAKKLQAKKIGGQTESLILDSDCDGITDDLDLCPGINDNIDMNGDNLPDCKYPPGYANVISQWKCGSPSLQKVFVCTKTPSGGFKTVCTYYSAVQMHINNGGFLEFAEVQVVIN
;
A
#
# COMPACT_ATOMS: atom_id res chain seq x y z
N MET A 1 2.73 -8.90 10.36
CA MET A 1 1.65 -7.98 9.91
C MET A 1 2.17 -7.32 8.63
N CYS A 2 1.42 -6.45 7.94
CA CYS A 2 2.03 -5.69 6.84
C CYS A 2 2.56 -4.37 7.40
N PHE A 3 3.76 -3.97 7.01
CA PHE A 3 4.47 -2.89 7.70
C PHE A 3 3.73 -1.55 7.60
N HIS A 4 3.12 -1.26 6.44
CA HIS A 4 2.35 -0.03 6.24
C HIS A 4 0.96 -0.05 6.90
N HIS A 5 0.38 -1.22 7.15
CA HIS A 5 -0.86 -1.31 7.95
C HIS A 5 -0.64 -0.91 9.42
N ALA A 6 0.60 -0.91 9.91
CA ALA A 6 0.91 -0.46 11.27
C ALA A 6 0.92 1.08 11.40
N PHE A 7 1.04 1.83 10.29
CA PHE A 7 1.15 3.29 10.30
C PHE A 7 -0.14 4.03 9.91
N THR A 8 -1.04 3.42 9.12
CA THR A 8 -2.28 4.09 8.64
C THR A 8 -3.48 4.01 9.61
N ILE A 9 -3.42 3.22 10.69
CA ILE A 9 -4.52 3.09 11.68
C ILE A 9 -4.36 4.09 12.85
N LEU A 10 -4.02 5.34 12.55
CA LEU A 10 -4.17 6.42 13.53
C LEU A 10 -4.99 7.52 12.88
N ASN A 11 -6.25 7.63 13.34
CA ASN A 11 -7.23 8.68 13.05
C ASN A 11 -8.23 8.43 11.92
N ALA A 12 -8.91 7.28 11.93
CA ALA A 12 -10.20 7.11 11.24
C ALA A 12 -11.25 8.05 11.87
N LYS A 13 -11.27 9.30 11.41
CA LYS A 13 -12.36 10.29 11.42
C LYS A 13 -11.78 11.65 11.03
N LYS A 14 -11.76 11.97 9.73
CA LYS A 14 -11.82 13.36 9.30
C LYS A 14 -12.49 13.50 7.94
N LEU A 15 -13.77 13.85 8.01
CA LEU A 15 -14.43 14.62 6.95
C LEU A 15 -13.51 15.81 6.63
N GLN A 16 -12.83 15.81 5.48
CA GLN A 16 -12.10 16.98 5.03
C GLN A 16 -13.12 18.00 4.52
N ALA A 17 -13.64 18.83 5.43
CA ALA A 17 -14.52 19.92 5.09
C ALA A 17 -13.76 20.98 4.29
N LYS A 18 -13.71 20.85 2.95
CA LYS A 18 -13.23 21.93 2.08
C LYS A 18 -14.34 22.97 1.96
N LYS A 19 -14.20 24.10 2.66
CA LYS A 19 -15.12 25.23 2.56
C LYS A 19 -14.94 25.92 1.19
N ILE A 20 -15.79 25.56 0.23
CA ILE A 20 -15.94 26.30 -1.03
C ILE A 20 -17.28 27.04 -0.94
N GLY A 21 -17.27 28.35 -1.21
CA GLY A 21 -18.41 29.23 -1.04
C GLY A 21 -19.67 28.67 -1.71
N GLY A 22 -20.65 28.28 -0.86
CA GLY A 22 -22.07 28.10 -1.18
C GLY A 22 -22.38 27.37 -2.49
N GLN A 23 -22.40 26.04 -2.46
CA GLN A 23 -23.48 25.19 -3.02
C GLN A 23 -23.10 23.71 -2.84
N THR A 24 -24.00 22.96 -2.19
CA THR A 24 -23.99 21.50 -1.93
C THR A 24 -22.69 20.93 -1.34
N GLU A 25 -22.73 20.57 -0.05
CA GLU A 25 -21.72 19.71 0.59
C GLU A 25 -21.62 18.39 -0.19
N SER A 26 -20.74 18.31 -1.17
CA SER A 26 -20.17 17.01 -1.54
C SER A 26 -19.41 16.57 -0.30
N LEU A 27 -20.02 15.67 0.47
CA LEU A 27 -19.38 15.02 1.60
C LEU A 27 -18.22 14.20 1.01
N ILE A 28 -17.05 14.81 0.87
CA ILE A 28 -15.93 14.13 0.25
C ILE A 28 -15.39 13.14 1.26
N LEU A 29 -15.65 11.86 1.00
CA LEU A 29 -15.23 10.75 1.84
C LEU A 29 -13.74 10.49 1.57
N ASP A 30 -13.03 10.27 2.65
CA ASP A 30 -11.62 9.88 2.69
C ASP A 30 -11.56 8.76 3.74
N SER A 31 -11.79 7.54 3.26
CA SER A 31 -12.11 6.35 4.06
C SER A 31 -10.89 5.86 4.84
N ASP A 32 -9.68 6.08 4.33
CA ASP A 32 -8.42 5.68 4.97
C ASP A 32 -7.58 6.85 5.49
N CYS A 33 -8.08 8.08 5.32
CA CYS A 33 -7.56 9.31 5.91
C CYS A 33 -6.11 9.63 5.51
N ASP A 34 -5.73 9.27 4.28
CA ASP A 34 -4.40 9.54 3.74
C ASP A 34 -4.27 10.94 3.11
N GLY A 35 -5.39 11.68 3.04
CA GLY A 35 -5.48 13.01 2.46
C GLY A 35 -5.92 13.05 0.99
N ILE A 36 -6.19 11.89 0.39
CA ILE A 36 -6.78 11.70 -0.93
C ILE A 36 -8.20 11.17 -0.74
N THR A 37 -9.12 11.67 -1.54
CA THR A 37 -10.54 11.34 -1.38
C THR A 37 -10.89 10.06 -2.12
N ASP A 38 -11.88 9.30 -1.65
CA ASP A 38 -12.23 7.97 -2.19
C ASP A 38 -12.46 7.94 -3.72
N ASP A 39 -12.86 9.07 -4.32
CA ASP A 39 -13.05 9.20 -5.77
C ASP A 39 -11.74 9.37 -6.57
N LEU A 40 -10.67 9.81 -5.90
CA LEU A 40 -9.32 10.00 -6.44
C LEU A 40 -8.30 9.01 -5.86
N ASP A 41 -8.68 8.26 -4.83
CA ASP A 41 -7.86 7.27 -4.12
C ASP A 41 -7.43 6.14 -5.07
N LEU A 42 -6.12 5.99 -5.22
CA LEU A 42 -5.52 4.96 -6.07
C LEU A 42 -5.18 3.70 -5.27
N CYS A 43 -5.13 3.80 -3.93
CA CYS A 43 -4.67 2.82 -2.96
C CYS A 43 -5.68 2.54 -1.82
N PRO A 44 -6.93 2.12 -2.07
CA PRO A 44 -7.93 2.03 -1.00
C PRO A 44 -7.49 1.24 0.25
N GLY A 45 -7.46 1.93 1.40
CA GLY A 45 -7.04 1.39 2.69
C GLY A 45 -5.55 1.58 3.02
N ILE A 46 -4.79 2.26 2.15
CA ILE A 46 -3.35 2.44 2.21
C ILE A 46 -3.02 3.86 1.69
N ASN A 47 -2.01 4.50 2.27
CA ASN A 47 -1.63 5.85 1.86
C ASN A 47 -1.06 5.90 0.43
N ASP A 48 -1.69 6.65 -0.45
CA ASP A 48 -1.31 6.94 -1.84
C ASP A 48 0.09 7.58 -1.96
N ASN A 49 0.57 8.25 -0.90
CA ASN A 49 1.88 8.91 -0.89
C ASN A 49 3.03 7.94 -0.56
N ILE A 50 2.77 6.65 -0.39
CA ILE A 50 3.84 5.65 -0.23
C ILE A 50 4.53 5.43 -1.58
N ASP A 51 5.74 5.96 -1.68
CA ASP A 51 6.68 5.81 -2.79
C ASP A 51 8.08 5.53 -2.23
N MET A 52 8.40 4.26 -1.96
CA MET A 52 9.70 3.87 -1.42
C MET A 52 10.77 3.72 -2.49
N ASN A 53 10.39 3.61 -3.76
CA ASN A 53 11.33 3.47 -4.85
C ASN A 53 11.73 4.83 -5.46
N GLY A 54 10.99 5.90 -5.15
CA GLY A 54 11.24 7.28 -5.56
C GLY A 54 10.84 7.60 -7.01
N ASP A 55 9.91 6.85 -7.60
CA ASP A 55 9.45 7.06 -8.98
C ASP A 55 8.26 8.03 -9.11
N ASN A 56 7.79 8.58 -7.99
CA ASN A 56 6.62 9.44 -7.85
C ASN A 56 5.30 8.75 -8.23
N LEU A 57 5.24 7.41 -8.16
CA LEU A 57 4.04 6.62 -8.32
C LEU A 57 3.74 5.83 -7.03
N PRO A 58 2.46 5.71 -6.63
CA PRO A 58 2.09 4.91 -5.46
C PRO A 58 2.50 3.44 -5.60
N ASP A 59 3.27 2.93 -4.63
CA ASP A 59 3.78 1.55 -4.61
C ASP A 59 2.67 0.50 -4.55
N CYS A 60 1.49 0.89 -4.06
CA CYS A 60 0.33 0.00 -4.00
C CYS A 60 -0.20 -0.39 -5.39
N LYS A 61 0.08 0.43 -6.41
CA LYS A 61 -0.57 0.36 -7.72
C LYS A 61 0.43 0.19 -8.86
N TYR A 62 1.62 0.76 -8.72
CA TYR A 62 2.60 0.85 -9.80
C TYR A 62 3.89 0.10 -9.44
N PRO A 63 3.93 -1.24 -9.54
CA PRO A 63 5.15 -1.99 -9.30
C PRO A 63 6.17 -1.74 -10.44
N PRO A 64 7.43 -1.37 -10.15
CA PRO A 64 8.44 -1.21 -11.18
C PRO A 64 8.92 -2.58 -11.66
N GLY A 65 9.29 -2.71 -12.94
CA GLY A 65 9.83 -3.96 -13.48
C GLY A 65 10.96 -4.56 -12.62
N TYR A 66 11.08 -5.89 -12.55
CA TYR A 66 11.95 -6.59 -11.58
C TYR A 66 13.41 -6.08 -11.49
N ALA A 67 13.96 -5.62 -12.62
CA ALA A 67 15.30 -5.03 -12.66
C ALA A 67 15.43 -3.78 -11.74
N ASN A 68 14.37 -2.99 -11.63
CA ASN A 68 14.29 -1.74 -10.87
C ASN A 68 13.70 -1.94 -9.46
N VAL A 69 13.27 -3.15 -9.12
CA VAL A 69 12.84 -3.49 -7.76
C VAL A 69 14.01 -3.28 -6.80
N ILE A 70 13.81 -2.41 -5.80
CA ILE A 70 14.78 -2.12 -4.75
C ILE A 70 15.11 -3.38 -3.94
N SER A 71 16.33 -3.46 -3.41
CA SER A 71 16.80 -4.65 -2.68
C SER A 71 15.92 -5.01 -1.49
N GLN A 72 15.31 -4.01 -0.84
CA GLN A 72 14.45 -4.17 0.34
C GLN A 72 13.15 -4.93 0.05
N TRP A 73 12.67 -4.94 -1.19
CA TRP A 73 11.49 -5.71 -1.59
C TRP A 73 11.84 -7.12 -2.05
N LYS A 74 13.10 -7.40 -2.37
CA LYS A 74 13.50 -8.72 -2.86
C LYS A 74 13.55 -9.73 -1.73
N CYS A 75 13.12 -10.96 -2.02
CA CYS A 75 13.12 -12.05 -1.07
C CYS A 75 13.66 -13.33 -1.72
N GLY A 76 14.12 -14.28 -0.91
CA GLY A 76 14.67 -15.55 -1.40
C GLY A 76 15.93 -15.38 -2.25
N SER A 77 16.27 -16.44 -3.01
CA SER A 77 17.47 -16.44 -3.85
C SER A 77 17.33 -15.48 -5.05
N PRO A 78 18.37 -14.70 -5.43
CA PRO A 78 18.31 -13.74 -6.52
C PRO A 78 17.90 -14.32 -7.89
N SER A 79 18.21 -15.60 -8.13
CA SER A 79 17.85 -16.30 -9.37
C SER A 79 16.36 -16.59 -9.53
N LEU A 80 15.58 -16.53 -8.45
CA LEU A 80 14.16 -16.89 -8.46
C LEU A 80 13.23 -15.70 -8.75
N GLN A 81 13.76 -14.48 -8.86
CA GLN A 81 13.00 -13.25 -9.06
C GLN A 81 11.80 -13.11 -8.13
N LYS A 82 12.04 -13.23 -6.81
CA LYS A 82 10.99 -13.17 -5.80
C LYS A 82 11.02 -11.84 -5.04
N VAL A 83 9.84 -11.43 -4.58
CA VAL A 83 9.61 -10.19 -3.82
C VAL A 83 8.63 -10.40 -2.67
N PHE A 84 8.73 -9.55 -1.66
CA PHE A 84 7.74 -9.42 -0.60
C PHE A 84 6.54 -8.63 -1.11
N VAL A 85 5.36 -9.18 -0.90
CA VAL A 85 4.09 -8.48 -1.11
C VAL A 85 3.24 -8.60 0.14
N CYS A 86 2.60 -7.50 0.50
CA CYS A 86 1.46 -7.55 1.39
C CYS A 86 0.26 -8.02 0.59
N THR A 87 -0.46 -9.03 1.05
CA THR A 87 -1.65 -9.55 0.37
C THR A 87 -2.83 -9.61 1.33
N LYS A 88 -4.00 -9.21 0.84
CA LYS A 88 -5.26 -9.36 1.56
C LYS A 88 -5.56 -10.86 1.77
N THR A 89 -6.01 -11.21 2.96
CA THR A 89 -6.42 -12.57 3.32
C THR A 89 -7.94 -12.72 3.15
N PRO A 90 -8.44 -13.93 2.85
CA PRO A 90 -9.88 -14.18 2.78
C PRO A 90 -10.64 -13.82 4.07
N SER A 91 -9.95 -13.85 5.21
CA SER A 91 -10.50 -13.54 6.53
C SER A 91 -10.60 -12.03 6.83
N GLY A 92 -10.25 -11.16 5.88
CA GLY A 92 -10.38 -9.70 6.03
C GLY A 92 -9.16 -9.01 6.66
N GLY A 93 -7.98 -9.62 6.62
CA GLY A 93 -6.72 -9.01 7.08
C GLY A 93 -5.67 -8.95 5.99
N PHE A 94 -4.42 -8.69 6.38
CA PHE A 94 -3.29 -8.58 5.47
C PHE A 94 -2.10 -9.40 5.97
N LYS A 95 -1.35 -10.00 5.04
CA LYS A 95 -0.14 -10.79 5.35
C LYS A 95 0.98 -10.51 4.35
N THR A 96 2.21 -10.44 4.85
CA THR A 96 3.41 -10.44 4.02
C THR A 96 3.68 -11.83 3.49
N VAL A 97 3.91 -11.96 2.18
CA VAL A 97 4.33 -13.21 1.54
C VAL A 97 5.50 -12.97 0.59
N CYS A 98 6.43 -13.93 0.56
CA CYS A 98 7.51 -13.96 -0.42
C CYS A 98 7.07 -14.74 -1.66
N THR A 99 6.69 -14.05 -2.73
CA THR A 99 6.11 -14.60 -3.96
C THR A 99 6.99 -14.34 -5.18
N TYR A 100 6.66 -14.93 -6.33
CA TYR A 100 7.32 -14.63 -7.59
C TYR A 100 6.91 -13.25 -8.11
N TYR A 101 7.84 -12.50 -8.70
CA TYR A 101 7.55 -11.18 -9.25
C TYR A 101 6.41 -11.20 -10.28
N SER A 102 6.29 -12.30 -11.05
CA SER A 102 5.19 -12.51 -11.99
C SER A 102 3.79 -12.54 -11.36
N ALA A 103 3.68 -12.81 -10.05
CA ALA A 103 2.41 -12.82 -9.33
C ALA A 103 2.06 -11.46 -8.69
N VAL A 104 2.97 -10.48 -8.71
CA VAL A 104 2.78 -9.18 -8.03
C VAL A 104 1.51 -8.49 -8.49
N GLN A 105 1.26 -8.42 -9.80
CA GLN A 105 0.06 -7.74 -10.31
C GLN A 105 -1.23 -8.40 -9.82
N MET A 106 -1.24 -9.73 -9.67
CA MET A 106 -2.40 -10.44 -9.12
C MET A 106 -2.61 -10.10 -7.65
N HIS A 107 -1.54 -9.95 -6.87
CA HIS A 107 -1.66 -9.49 -5.49
C HIS A 107 -2.19 -8.06 -5.42
N ILE A 108 -1.66 -7.15 -6.25
CA ILE A 108 -2.13 -5.76 -6.36
C ILE A 108 -3.60 -5.65 -6.73
N ASN A 109 -4.04 -6.40 -7.74
CA ASN A 109 -5.45 -6.43 -8.14
C ASN A 109 -6.39 -6.94 -7.03
N ASN A 110 -5.86 -7.67 -6.05
CA ASN A 110 -6.58 -8.14 -4.87
C ASN A 110 -6.40 -7.20 -3.65
N GLY A 111 -5.92 -5.98 -3.87
CA GLY A 111 -5.64 -4.97 -2.84
C GLY A 111 -4.32 -5.19 -2.10
N GLY A 112 -3.40 -5.97 -2.65
CA GLY A 112 -2.04 -6.12 -2.14
C GLY A 112 -1.09 -5.03 -2.64
N PHE A 113 0.15 -5.03 -2.17
CA PHE A 113 1.18 -4.05 -2.55
C PHE A 113 2.58 -4.60 -2.30
N LEU A 114 3.59 -4.01 -2.93
CA LEU A 114 4.99 -4.32 -2.64
C LEU A 114 5.37 -3.77 -1.27
N GLU A 115 6.04 -4.57 -0.46
CA GLU A 115 6.53 -4.12 0.84
C GLU A 115 7.92 -4.67 1.12
N PHE A 116 8.55 -4.19 2.18
CA PHE A 116 9.79 -4.78 2.67
C PHE A 116 9.49 -5.92 3.63
N ALA A 117 10.45 -6.83 3.81
CA ALA A 117 10.36 -7.80 4.90
C ALA A 117 10.13 -7.03 6.20
N GLU A 118 9.14 -7.41 7.02
CA GLU A 118 9.17 -7.02 8.42
C GLU A 118 10.57 -7.42 8.92
N VAL A 119 11.45 -6.43 9.16
CA VAL A 119 12.47 -6.61 10.17
C VAL A 119 11.62 -6.92 11.38
N GLN A 120 11.57 -8.18 11.78
CA GLN A 120 11.08 -8.55 13.10
C GLN A 120 11.92 -7.67 14.02
N VAL A 121 11.36 -6.54 14.46
CA VAL A 121 11.92 -5.80 15.58
C VAL A 121 11.76 -6.80 16.70
N VAL A 122 12.81 -7.60 16.92
CA VAL A 122 12.97 -8.39 18.13
C VAL A 122 13.07 -7.31 19.21
N ILE A 123 11.92 -6.92 19.74
CA ILE A 123 11.82 -6.29 21.05
C ILE A 123 12.33 -7.37 22.02
N ASN A 124 13.63 -7.32 22.30
CA ASN A 124 14.24 -8.06 23.40
C ASN A 124 13.65 -7.59 24.73
#